data_AF-A0A380FL04-F1
#
_entry.id   AF-A0A380FL04-F1
#
_cell.length_a   1.000
_cell.length_b   1.000
_cell.length_c   1.000
_cell.angle_alpha   90.00
_cell.angle_beta   90.00
_cell.angle_gamma   90.00
#
_symmetry.space_group_name_H-M   'P 1'
#
loop_
_entity.id
_entity.type
_entity.pdbx_description
1 polymer ?
#
loop_
_entity_poly.entity_id
_entity_poly.type
_entity_poly.pdbx_seq_one_letter_code
_entity_poly.pdbx_strand_id
1 'polypeptide(L)'
;MDFELCQHLKEDYQLPVIMLTARDALSDKEQAYLTGTDDYVTKPFEVKELIFRIKAVLKRYNINAQNELTFGNLTLNQAYLEITANSKTMYLPNKEFQLLFLLVSHPKQVFHRDDLIERIWGF
;
A
#
# COMPACT_ATOMS: atom_id res chain seq x y z
N MET A 1 13.80 1.77 23.44
CA MET A 1 13.61 0.57 22.59
C MET A 1 12.58 0.83 21.50
N ASP A 2 11.30 1.07 21.82
CA ASP A 2 10.25 1.23 20.78
C ASP A 2 10.46 2.45 19.85
N PHE A 3 10.76 3.62 20.41
CA PHE A 3 11.02 4.83 19.63
C PHE A 3 12.33 4.73 18.84
N GLU A 4 13.37 4.17 19.45
CA GLU A 4 14.68 3.98 18.82
C GLU A 4 14.62 3.06 17.60
N LEU A 5 13.82 1.99 17.67
CA LEU A 5 13.56 1.14 16.51
C LEU A 5 12.82 1.89 15.40
N CYS A 6 11.80 2.69 15.75
CA CYS A 6 11.11 3.51 14.77
C CYS A 6 12.09 4.46 14.07
N GLN A 7 12.96 5.12 14.82
CA GLN A 7 13.97 6.02 14.27
C GLN A 7 14.83 5.30 13.22
N HIS A 8 15.40 4.13 13.56
CA HIS A 8 16.20 3.34 12.62
C HIS A 8 15.39 2.93 11.38
N LEU A 9 14.14 2.49 11.54
CA LEU A 9 13.28 2.12 10.41
C LEU A 9 12.96 3.30 9.48
N LYS A 10 12.79 4.51 10.03
CA LYS A 10 12.56 5.73 9.25
C LYS A 10 13.81 6.16 8.51
N GLU A 11 14.97 6.10 9.16
CA GLU A 11 16.26 6.52 8.59
C GLU A 11 16.75 5.56 7.49
N ASP A 12 16.69 4.25 7.73
CA ASP A 12 17.31 3.25 6.84
C ASP A 12 16.39 2.77 5.72
N TYR A 13 15.07 2.71 5.95
CA TYR A 13 14.14 2.00 5.05
C TYR A 13 12.97 2.85 4.55
N GLN A 14 12.75 4.06 5.08
CA GLN A 14 11.62 4.93 4.74
C GLN A 14 10.24 4.25 4.80
N LEU A 15 10.10 3.22 5.64
CA LEU A 15 8.85 2.48 5.76
C LEU A 15 7.81 3.28 6.56
N PRO A 16 6.50 3.10 6.28
CA PRO A 16 5.44 3.64 7.11
C PRO A 16 5.43 2.92 8.47
N VAL A 17 5.40 3.68 9.56
CA VAL A 17 5.38 3.13 10.94
C VAL A 17 4.17 3.66 11.69
N ILE A 18 3.36 2.74 12.23
CA ILE A 18 2.28 3.05 13.18
C ILE A 18 2.68 2.47 14.54
N MET A 19 2.77 3.33 15.56
CA MET A 19 3.01 2.88 16.94
C MET A 19 1.69 2.50 17.60
N LEU A 20 1.61 1.28 18.12
CA LEU A 20 0.43 0.74 18.79
C LEU A 20 0.77 0.36 20.23
N THR A 21 0.39 1.18 21.21
CA THR A 21 0.95 1.09 22.57
C THR A 21 -0.08 1.39 23.67
N ALA A 22 0.16 0.97 24.90
CA ALA A 22 -0.67 1.35 26.06
C ALA A 22 -0.27 2.71 26.65
N ARG A 23 0.80 3.33 26.14
CA ARG A 23 1.32 4.62 26.58
C ARG A 23 0.44 5.75 26.05
N ASP A 24 -0.28 6.44 26.94
CA ASP A 24 -1.26 7.47 26.60
C ASP A 24 -0.84 8.89 26.97
N ALA A 25 0.26 9.03 27.73
CA ALA A 25 0.83 10.29 28.14
C ALA A 25 1.15 11.19 26.95
N LEU A 26 0.89 12.49 27.10
CA LEU A 26 1.16 13.48 26.06
C LEU A 26 2.66 13.50 25.67
N SER A 27 3.55 13.33 26.65
CA SER A 27 5.00 13.24 26.42
C SER A 27 5.40 12.08 25.53
N ASP A 28 4.69 10.94 25.62
CA ASP A 28 4.97 9.77 24.79
C ASP A 28 4.54 10.01 23.33
N LYS A 29 3.41 10.71 23.13
CA LYS A 29 2.94 11.12 21.79
C LYS A 29 3.87 12.16 21.16
N GLU A 30 4.34 13.11 21.96
CA GLU A 30 5.33 14.11 21.52
C GLU A 30 6.63 13.43 21.08
N GLN A 31 7.15 12.51 21.89
CA GLN A 31 8.34 11.74 21.54
C GLN A 31 8.13 10.93 20.25
N ALA A 32 6.99 10.26 20.09
CA ALA A 32 6.67 9.51 18.88
C ALA A 32 6.65 10.39 17.62
N TYR A 33 6.09 11.59 17.74
CA TYR A 33 6.04 12.58 16.66
C TYR A 33 7.44 13.04 16.27
N LEU A 34 8.28 13.39 17.24
CA LEU A 34 9.66 13.81 17.00
C LEU A 34 10.52 12.69 16.36
N THR A 35 10.18 11.44 16.64
CA THR A 35 10.84 10.25 16.08
C THR A 35 10.43 9.98 14.61
N GLY A 36 9.44 10.69 14.08
CA GLY A 36 8.99 10.55 12.69
C GLY A 36 7.99 9.42 12.46
N THR A 37 7.24 9.02 13.51
CA THR A 37 6.15 8.05 13.39
C THR A 37 5.02 8.59 12.52
N ASP A 38 4.39 7.75 11.71
CA ASP A 38 3.32 8.17 10.79
C ASP A 38 1.94 8.23 11.43
N ASP A 39 1.69 7.38 12.42
CA ASP A 39 0.51 7.43 13.30
C ASP A 39 0.80 6.79 14.67
N TYR A 40 0.08 7.22 15.70
CA TYR A 40 0.24 6.73 17.08
C TYR A 40 -1.12 6.39 17.67
N VAL A 41 -1.31 5.12 18.01
CA VAL A 41 -2.58 4.57 18.49
C VAL A 41 -2.41 3.98 19.89
N THR A 42 -3.16 4.54 20.83
CA THR A 42 -3.17 4.09 22.22
C THR A 42 -4.17 2.94 22.40
N LYS A 43 -3.83 1.94 23.21
CA LYS A 43 -4.75 0.88 23.66
C LYS A 43 -5.62 1.36 24.82
N PRO A 44 -6.91 0.96 24.89
CA PRO A 44 -7.64 0.12 23.94
C PRO A 44 -8.07 0.91 22.69
N PHE A 45 -8.20 0.22 21.55
CA PHE A 45 -8.61 0.79 20.28
C PHE A 45 -9.61 -0.12 19.57
N GLU A 46 -10.40 0.44 18.65
CA GLU A 46 -11.29 -0.31 17.79
C GLU A 46 -10.55 -0.85 16.56
N VAL A 47 -10.70 -2.15 16.27
CA VAL A 47 -10.01 -2.80 15.14
C VAL A 47 -10.35 -2.14 13.81
N LYS A 48 -11.63 -1.74 13.63
CA LYS A 48 -12.06 -1.02 12.44
C LYS A 48 -11.35 0.33 12.29
N GLU A 49 -11.14 1.06 13.38
CA GLU A 49 -10.42 2.33 13.37
C GLU A 49 -8.95 2.13 12.96
N LEU A 50 -8.28 1.12 13.53
CA LEU A 50 -6.91 0.79 13.17
C LEU A 50 -6.77 0.47 11.67
N ILE A 51 -7.73 -0.24 11.07
CA ILE A 51 -7.74 -0.51 9.63
C ILE A 51 -7.83 0.79 8.81
N PHE A 52 -8.68 1.74 9.21
CA PHE A 52 -8.77 3.03 8.51
C PHE A 52 -7.47 3.83 8.61
N ARG A 53 -6.83 3.81 9.77
CA ARG A 53 -5.52 4.46 10.00
C ARG A 53 -4.40 3.83 9.16
N ILE A 54 -4.33 2.50 9.10
CA ILE A 54 -3.39 1.77 8.22
C ILE A 54 -3.59 2.20 6.77
N LYS A 55 -4.83 2.22 6.27
CA LYS A 55 -5.12 2.65 4.90
C LYS A 55 -4.71 4.11 4.64
N ALA A 56 -4.94 5.00 5.60
CA ALA A 56 -4.56 6.41 5.49
C ALA A 56 -3.03 6.61 5.45
N VAL A 57 -2.27 5.86 6.27
CA VAL A 57 -0.80 5.88 6.25
C VAL A 57 -0.28 5.35 4.92
N LEU A 58 -0.73 4.19 4.46
CA LEU A 58 -0.30 3.62 3.18
C LEU A 58 -0.60 4.52 1.99
N LYS A 59 -1.72 5.25 2.02
CA LYS A 59 -2.07 6.25 1.00
C LYS A 59 -1.06 7.40 0.95
N ARG A 60 -0.57 7.89 2.11
CA ARG A 60 0.43 8.98 2.17
C ARG A 60 1.79 8.56 1.60
N TYR A 61 2.14 7.29 1.76
CA TYR A 61 3.42 6.76 1.29
C TYR A 61 3.45 6.37 -0.19
N ASN A 62 2.33 6.54 -0.92
CA ASN A 62 2.22 6.04 -2.30
C ASN A 62 2.62 4.55 -2.45
N ILE A 63 2.63 3.78 -1.35
CA ILE A 63 2.99 2.35 -1.36
C ILE A 63 1.91 1.50 -2.05
N ASN A 64 0.72 2.08 -2.27
CA ASN A 64 -0.32 1.54 -3.17
C ASN A 64 -0.39 2.29 -4.51
N ALA A 65 0.62 3.08 -4.88
CA ALA A 65 0.57 3.99 -6.02
C ALA A 65 1.74 3.80 -6.99
N GLN A 66 2.04 2.55 -7.37
CA GLN A 66 2.18 2.33 -8.81
C GLN A 66 0.77 2.34 -9.42
N ASN A 67 0.11 3.51 -9.34
CA ASN A 67 -1.15 3.74 -10.03
C ASN A 67 -0.95 3.69 -11.53
N GLU A 68 0.31 3.64 -12.00
CA GLU A 68 0.67 3.51 -13.39
C GLU A 68 1.78 2.47 -13.55
N LEU A 69 1.55 1.47 -14.41
CA LEU A 69 2.57 0.50 -14.82
C LEU A 69 2.83 0.63 -16.31
N THR A 70 4.09 0.59 -16.71
CA THR A 70 4.48 0.61 -18.14
C THR A 70 5.16 -0.69 -18.53
N PHE A 71 4.72 -1.30 -19.63
CA PHE A 71 5.32 -2.50 -20.21
C PHE A 71 5.37 -2.37 -21.74
N GLY A 72 6.57 -2.09 -22.26
CA GLY A 72 6.73 -1.76 -23.68
C GLY A 72 5.96 -0.49 -24.05
N ASN A 73 5.00 -0.62 -24.97
CA ASN A 73 4.12 0.46 -25.42
C ASN A 73 2.77 0.52 -24.65
N LEU A 74 2.61 -0.32 -23.61
CA LEU A 74 1.41 -0.41 -22.79
C LEU A 74 1.60 0.36 -21.48
N THR A 75 0.66 1.24 -21.16
CA THR A 75 0.58 1.92 -19.87
C THR A 75 -0.75 1.57 -19.21
N LEU A 76 -0.72 1.07 -17.98
CA LEU A 76 -1.90 0.69 -17.20
C LEU A 76 -2.07 1.66 -16.04
N ASN A 77 -3.13 2.45 -16.03
CA ASN A 77 -3.45 3.33 -14.93
C ASN A 77 -4.53 2.72 -14.02
N GLN A 78 -4.13 2.23 -12.85
CA GLN A 78 -5.01 1.59 -11.88
C GLN A 78 -6.03 2.54 -11.26
N ALA A 79 -5.68 3.82 -11.10
CA ALA A 79 -6.58 4.80 -10.50
C ALA A 79 -7.80 5.09 -11.41
N TYR A 80 -7.60 5.02 -12.73
CA TYR A 80 -8.64 5.25 -13.73
C TYR A 80 -9.17 3.97 -14.40
N LEU A 81 -8.64 2.79 -14.04
CA LEU A 81 -8.87 1.51 -14.73
C LEU A 81 -8.67 1.63 -16.25
N GLU A 82 -7.63 2.38 -16.62
CA GLU A 82 -7.39 2.83 -17.98
C GLU A 82 -6.15 2.16 -18.56
N ILE A 83 -6.20 1.85 -19.85
CA ILE A 83 -5.08 1.30 -20.59
C ILE A 83 -4.76 2.23 -21.75
N THR A 84 -3.49 2.58 -21.90
CA THR A 84 -2.98 3.29 -23.08
C THR A 84 -2.01 2.38 -23.82
N ALA A 85 -2.28 2.12 -25.11
CA ALA A 85 -1.37 1.39 -25.99
C ALA A 85 -1.19 2.17 -27.30
N ASN A 86 0.05 2.42 -27.73
CA ASN A 86 0.35 3.20 -28.94
C ASN A 86 -0.41 4.55 -28.99
N SER A 87 -0.46 5.27 -27.86
CA SER A 87 -1.18 6.55 -27.73
C SER A 87 -2.70 6.46 -27.89
N LYS A 88 -3.28 5.25 -27.85
CA LYS A 88 -4.72 5.04 -27.82
C LYS A 88 -5.17 4.54 -26.45
N THR A 89 -6.07 5.30 -25.84
CA THR A 89 -6.71 4.96 -24.57
C THR A 89 -7.88 3.99 -24.78
N MET A 90 -7.98 2.99 -23.91
CA MET A 90 -9.08 2.02 -23.87
C MET A 90 -9.36 1.56 -22.44
N TYR A 91 -10.57 1.05 -22.22
CA TYR A 91 -11.02 0.54 -20.93
C TYR A 91 -11.33 -0.96 -21.07
N LEU A 92 -10.96 -1.73 -20.05
CA LEU A 92 -11.33 -3.13 -19.94
C LEU A 92 -12.38 -3.33 -18.84
N PRO A 93 -13.18 -4.40 -18.92
CA PRO A 93 -13.90 -4.91 -17.77
C PRO A 93 -12.99 -5.04 -16.55
N ASN A 94 -13.52 -4.74 -15.37
CA ASN A 94 -12.72 -4.62 -14.13
C ASN A 94 -11.83 -5.85 -13.87
N LYS A 95 -12.36 -7.07 -14.06
CA LYS A 95 -11.59 -8.32 -13.85
C LYS A 95 -10.48 -8.52 -14.88
N GLU A 96 -10.72 -8.15 -16.13
CA GLU A 96 -9.70 -8.21 -17.19
C GLU A 96 -8.58 -7.21 -16.92
N PHE A 97 -8.93 -5.99 -16.48
CA PHE A 97 -7.95 -5.00 -16.04
C PHE A 97 -7.12 -5.51 -14.85
N GLN A 98 -7.78 -6.02 -13.79
CA GLN A 98 -7.10 -6.53 -12.61
C GLN A 98 -6.13 -7.67 -12.93
N LEU A 99 -6.55 -8.60 -13.81
CA LEU A 99 -5.70 -9.69 -14.27
C LEU A 99 -4.47 -9.16 -15.03
N LEU A 100 -4.68 -8.27 -16.00
CA LEU A 100 -3.58 -7.71 -16.78
C LEU A 100 -2.60 -6.89 -15.91
N PHE A 101 -3.13 -6.10 -14.98
CA PHE A 101 -2.33 -5.33 -14.03
C PHE A 101 -1.48 -6.24 -13.12
N LEU A 102 -2.03 -7.36 -12.65
CA LEU A 102 -1.30 -8.37 -11.88
C LEU A 102 -0.14 -8.99 -12.69
N LEU A 103 -0.40 -9.35 -13.94
CA LEU A 103 0.62 -9.93 -14.82
C LEU A 103 1.75 -8.93 -15.13
N VAL A 104 1.39 -7.67 -15.39
CA VAL A 104 2.37 -6.61 -15.72
C VAL A 104 3.18 -6.16 -14.51
N SER A 105 2.60 -6.19 -13.30
CA SER A 105 3.34 -5.89 -12.05
C SER A 105 4.40 -6.93 -11.69
N HIS A 106 4.33 -8.14 -12.27
CA HIS A 106 5.26 -9.24 -12.00
C HIS A 106 5.86 -9.82 -13.30
N PRO A 107 6.66 -9.03 -14.05
CA PRO A 107 7.19 -9.48 -15.32
C PRO A 107 8.07 -10.72 -15.14
N LYS A 108 7.89 -11.71 -16.05
CA LYS A 108 8.59 -13.02 -16.06
C LYS A 108 8.14 -14.03 -14.99
N GLN A 109 7.19 -13.68 -14.14
CA GLN A 109 6.58 -14.66 -13.23
C GLN A 109 5.58 -15.54 -13.97
N VAL A 110 5.70 -16.86 -13.77
CA VAL A 110 4.67 -17.83 -14.19
C VAL A 110 3.66 -17.96 -13.05
N PHE A 111 2.38 -17.80 -13.36
CA PHE A 111 1.29 -17.99 -12.40
C PHE A 111 0.55 -19.29 -12.70
N HIS A 112 0.18 -20.04 -11.66
CA HIS A 112 -0.80 -21.11 -11.82
C HIS A 112 -2.20 -20.53 -11.95
N ARG A 113 -3.09 -21.26 -12.63
CA ARG A 113 -4.47 -20.82 -12.86
C ARG A 113 -5.20 -20.58 -11.55
N ASP A 114 -5.02 -21.47 -10.58
CA ASP A 114 -5.73 -21.40 -9.30
C ASP A 114 -5.28 -20.18 -8.49
N ASP A 115 -3.98 -19.84 -8.51
CA ASP A 115 -3.44 -18.62 -7.88
C ASP A 115 -4.07 -17.34 -8.47
N LEU A 116 -4.26 -17.30 -9.79
CA LEU A 116 -4.90 -16.16 -10.46
C LEU A 116 -6.36 -16.04 -10.07
N ILE A 117 -7.06 -17.17 -9.96
CA ILE A 117 -8.48 -17.20 -9.54
C ILE A 117 -8.60 -16.68 -8.11
N GLU A 118 -7.80 -17.19 -7.19
CA GLU A 118 -7.81 -16.77 -5.78
C GLU A 118 -7.51 -15.27 -5.66
N ARG A 119 -6.45 -14.77 -6.32
CA ARG A 119 -6.05 -13.36 -6.22
C ARG A 119 -7.06 -12.37 -6.80
N ILE A 120 -7.71 -12.73 -7.91
CA ILE A 120 -8.59 -11.79 -8.64
C ILE A 120 -10.05 -11.97 -8.25
N TRP A 121 -10.50 -13.18 -7.88
CA TRP A 121 -11.90 -13.48 -7.53
C TRP A 121 -12.13 -13.85 -6.06
N GLY A 122 -11.10 -14.27 -5.31
CA GLY A 122 -11.17 -14.51 -3.87
C GLY A 122 -11.91 -15.79 -3.45
N PHE A 123 -11.87 -16.84 -4.27
CA PHE A 123 -12.51 -18.14 -3.99
C PHE A 123 -11.67 -19.04 -3.10
#